data_AF-A0AAE0S4K7-F1
#
_entry.id   AF-A0AAE0S4K7-F1
#
_cell.length_a   1.000
_cell.length_b   1.000
_cell.length_c   1.000
_cell.angle_alpha   90.00
_cell.angle_beta   90.00
_cell.angle_gamma   90.00
#
_symmetry.space_group_name_H-M   'P 1'
#
loop_
_entity.id
_entity.type
_entity.pdbx_description
1 polymer ?
#
loop_
_entity_poly.entity_id
_entity_poly.type
_entity_poly.pdbx_seq_one_letter_code
_entity_poly.pdbx_strand_id
1 'polypeptide(L)'
;MESEIHLKVLYGNCMESEIHLKVLYGNGCMESEIHLKVLYGNGCMESEIHLKVLYGNGCMESEIHLKALYGNGCMESEIHLKVLYGNGCMESEIHLKVLYGNGCMESEIRLKVLYGNGCMESEIHLKALYGNGCMESEIHLKVLYGNGCMESEIHHKVSMAMVVWSQKFTYGNGCMESEESG
;
A
#
# COMPACT_ATOMS: atom_id res chain seq x y z
N MET A 1 -18.20 17.24 26.75
CA MET A 1 -18.48 15.97 27.43
C MET A 1 -18.50 14.95 26.32
N GLU A 2 -17.31 14.53 25.88
CA GLU A 2 -17.15 13.52 24.85
C GLU A 2 -17.71 12.23 25.41
N SER A 3 -18.79 11.74 24.79
CA SER A 3 -19.39 10.48 25.17
C SER A 3 -18.59 9.37 24.50
N GLU A 4 -17.67 8.74 25.24
CA GLU A 4 -17.05 7.49 24.79
C GLU A 4 -18.15 6.42 24.67
N ILE A 5 -18.45 5.98 23.45
CA ILE A 5 -19.44 4.95 23.22
C ILE A 5 -18.75 3.59 23.06
N HIS A 6 -18.95 2.71 24.04
CA HIS A 6 -18.54 1.31 23.96
C HIS A 6 -19.66 0.42 23.40
N LEU A 7 -19.61 0.12 22.11
CA LEU A 7 -20.56 -0.76 21.43
C LEU A 7 -19.90 -2.09 21.02
N LYS A 8 -20.68 -3.18 21.05
CA LYS A 8 -20.21 -4.48 20.51
C LYS A 8 -20.41 -4.55 19.00
N VAL A 9 -21.60 -4.18 18.52
CA VAL A 9 -21.95 -4.21 17.10
C VAL A 9 -22.79 -2.99 16.81
N LEU A 10 -22.51 -2.31 15.71
CA LEU A 10 -23.34 -1.23 15.18
C LEU A 10 -23.67 -1.51 13.72
N TYR A 11 -24.87 -1.12 13.33
CA TYR A 11 -25.30 -1.01 11.94
C TYR A 11 -25.56 0.46 11.67
N GLY A 12 -24.78 1.08 10.79
CA GLY A 12 -24.88 2.53 10.58
C GLY A 12 -23.82 3.09 9.65
N ASN A 13 -24.01 4.35 9.29
CA ASN A 13 -23.31 4.98 8.17
C ASN A 13 -22.47 6.21 8.51
N CYS A 14 -22.58 6.84 9.67
CA CYS A 14 -21.70 7.98 9.99
C CYS A 14 -21.42 8.02 11.49
N MET A 15 -20.22 8.45 11.86
CA MET A 15 -19.79 8.59 13.25
C MET A 15 -19.10 9.94 13.45
N GLU A 16 -19.68 10.79 14.30
CA GLU A 16 -19.17 12.13 14.64
C GLU A 16 -18.57 12.20 16.05
N SER A 17 -18.48 11.07 16.76
CA SER A 17 -17.98 10.99 18.13
C SER A 17 -16.94 9.89 18.28
N GLU A 18 -16.00 10.06 19.22
CA GLU A 18 -15.01 9.04 19.57
C GLU A 18 -15.69 7.72 19.98
N ILE A 19 -15.34 6.64 19.28
CA ILE A 19 -16.02 5.36 19.42
C ILE A 19 -15.02 4.20 19.56
N HIS A 20 -15.29 3.36 20.55
CA HIS A 20 -14.67 2.06 20.71
C HIS A 20 -15.66 0.96 20.35
N LEU A 21 -15.53 0.42 19.14
CA LEU A 21 -16.47 -0.54 18.59
C LEU A 21 -15.76 -1.86 18.22
N LYS A 22 -16.41 -3.00 18.49
CA LYS A 22 -15.85 -4.28 18.02
C LYS A 22 -16.16 -4.52 16.55
N VAL A 23 -17.41 -4.33 16.12
CA VAL A 23 -17.81 -4.58 14.73
C VAL A 23 -18.75 -3.48 14.23
N LEU A 24 -18.46 -2.93 13.06
CA LEU A 24 -19.36 -2.05 12.31
C LEU A 24 -19.78 -2.75 11.02
N TYR A 25 -21.08 -2.73 10.73
CA TYR A 25 -21.62 -3.07 9.42
C TYR A 25 -22.25 -1.82 8.81
N GLY A 26 -21.73 -1.37 7.68
CA GLY A 26 -22.25 -0.18 7.01
C GLY A 26 -21.17 0.56 6.25
N ASN A 27 -21.62 1.56 5.50
CA ASN A 27 -20.72 2.44 4.76
C ASN A 27 -20.67 3.78 5.46
N GLY A 28 -19.50 4.33 5.76
CA GLY A 28 -19.51 5.59 6.46
C GLY A 28 -18.28 6.47 6.49
N CYS A 29 -18.56 7.75 6.76
CA CYS A 29 -17.56 8.76 7.03
C CYS A 29 -17.24 8.77 8.54
N MET A 30 -15.95 8.81 8.83
CA MET A 30 -15.35 8.75 10.15
C MET A 30 -14.54 10.03 10.36
N GLU A 31 -15.14 11.00 11.03
CA GLU A 31 -14.58 12.35 11.26
C GLU A 31 -13.98 12.52 12.66
N SER A 32 -13.93 11.46 13.47
CA SER A 32 -13.40 11.47 14.84
C SER A 32 -12.56 10.23 15.13
N GLU A 33 -11.70 10.29 16.16
CA GLU A 33 -10.81 9.18 16.52
C GLU A 33 -11.60 7.89 16.75
N ILE A 34 -11.23 6.82 16.03
CA ILE A 34 -11.97 5.56 16.08
C ILE A 34 -11.05 4.37 16.34
N HIS A 35 -11.47 3.58 17.32
CA HIS A 35 -10.86 2.31 17.67
C HIS A 35 -11.83 1.18 17.30
N LEU A 36 -11.64 0.61 16.12
CA LEU A 36 -12.52 -0.42 15.56
C LEU A 36 -11.77 -1.74 15.36
N LYS A 37 -12.36 -2.86 15.79
CA LYS A 37 -11.76 -4.16 15.46
C LYS A 37 -12.07 -4.58 14.03
N VAL A 38 -13.32 -4.49 13.60
CA VAL A 38 -13.73 -4.94 12.26
C VAL A 38 -14.75 -3.99 11.65
N LEU A 39 -14.50 -3.56 10.42
CA LEU A 39 -15.45 -2.85 9.56
C LEU A 39 -15.84 -3.76 8.39
N TYR A 40 -17.15 -3.92 8.17
CA TYR A 40 -17.72 -4.50 6.96
C TYR A 40 -18.47 -3.42 6.20
N GLY A 41 -17.91 -2.98 5.07
CA GLY A 41 -18.44 -1.93 4.22
C GLY A 41 -17.36 -0.96 3.76
N ASN A 42 -17.79 0.18 3.23
CA ASN A 42 -16.91 1.20 2.72
C ASN A 42 -16.70 2.31 3.75
N GLY A 43 -15.48 2.85 3.86
CA GLY A 43 -15.18 3.93 4.80
C GLY A 43 -14.50 5.11 4.14
N CYS A 44 -14.92 6.33 4.46
CA CYS A 44 -14.10 7.52 4.28
C CYS A 44 -13.58 7.94 5.66
N MET A 45 -12.28 8.13 5.77
CA MET A 45 -11.55 8.22 7.03
C MET A 45 -10.72 9.49 7.05
N GLU A 46 -11.25 10.51 7.73
CA GLU A 46 -10.68 11.86 7.78
C GLU A 46 -10.02 12.17 9.15
N SER A 47 -9.89 11.17 10.02
CA SER A 47 -9.35 11.29 11.37
C SER A 47 -8.48 10.07 11.76
N GLU A 48 -7.71 10.19 12.84
CA GLU A 48 -6.83 9.12 13.31
C GLU A 48 -7.61 7.83 13.59
N ILE A 49 -7.24 6.73 12.91
CA ILE A 49 -7.98 5.47 13.03
C ILE A 49 -7.07 4.28 13.35
N HIS A 50 -7.48 3.56 14.38
CA HIS A 50 -6.94 2.26 14.73
C HIS A 50 -7.94 1.16 14.36
N LEU A 51 -7.79 0.64 13.15
CA LEU A 51 -8.62 -0.44 12.63
C LEU A 51 -7.85 -1.75 12.54
N LYS A 52 -8.39 -2.86 13.08
CA LYS A 52 -7.71 -4.16 12.85
C LYS A 52 -8.01 -4.70 11.46
N VAL A 53 -9.27 -4.71 11.03
CA VAL A 53 -9.64 -5.30 9.73
C VAL A 53 -10.73 -4.48 9.04
N LEU A 54 -10.50 -4.12 7.78
CA LEU A 54 -11.50 -3.56 6.87
C LEU A 54 -11.85 -4.60 5.80
N TYR A 55 -13.14 -4.89 5.65
CA TYR A 55 -13.69 -5.62 4.51
C TYR A 55 -14.53 -4.66 3.67
N GLY A 56 -13.99 -4.22 2.54
CA GLY A 56 -14.62 -3.24 1.64
C GLY A 56 -13.61 -2.21 1.17
N ASN A 57 -14.10 -1.06 0.72
CA ASN A 57 -13.25 0.01 0.20
C ASN A 57 -12.97 1.08 1.26
N GLY A 58 -11.77 1.65 1.26
CA GLY A 58 -11.40 2.73 2.17
C GLY A 58 -10.81 3.91 1.41
N CYS A 59 -11.31 5.12 1.66
CA CYS A 59 -10.61 6.37 1.35
C CYS A 59 -10.06 6.93 2.66
N MET A 60 -8.77 7.23 2.68
CA MET A 60 -7.98 7.44 3.88
C MET A 60 -7.13 8.70 3.75
N GLU A 61 -7.58 9.77 4.41
CA GLU A 61 -7.02 11.13 4.31
C GLU A 61 -6.30 11.57 5.60
N SER A 62 -6.06 10.64 6.53
CA SER A 62 -5.47 10.89 7.85
C SER A 62 -4.57 9.74 8.33
N GLU A 63 -3.84 9.95 9.43
CA GLU A 63 -2.96 8.92 10.02
C GLU A 63 -3.73 7.63 10.35
N ILE A 64 -3.37 6.51 9.72
CA ILE A 64 -4.10 5.25 9.90
C ILE A 64 -3.18 4.08 10.22
N HIS A 65 -3.60 3.35 11.26
CA HIS A 65 -3.03 2.09 11.65
C HIS A 65 -3.99 0.94 11.34
N LEU A 66 -3.81 0.33 10.18
CA LEU A 66 -4.63 -0.79 9.71
C LEU A 66 -3.84 -2.10 9.71
N LYS A 67 -4.37 -3.17 10.31
CA LYS A 67 -3.68 -4.49 10.18
C LYS A 67 -4.00 -5.17 8.85
N ALA A 68 -5.24 -5.16 8.40
CA ALA A 68 -5.62 -5.80 7.15
C ALA A 68 -6.73 -5.04 6.43
N LEU A 69 -6.52 -4.81 5.13
CA LEU A 69 -7.54 -4.34 4.20
C LEU A 69 -7.88 -5.47 3.23
N TYR A 70 -9.17 -5.77 3.09
CA TYR A 70 -9.72 -6.67 2.08
C TYR A 70 -10.65 -5.88 1.16
N GLY A 71 -10.12 -5.38 0.06
CA GLY A 71 -10.82 -4.52 -0.90
C GLY A 71 -9.89 -3.46 -1.48
N ASN A 72 -10.45 -2.31 -1.88
CA ASN A 72 -9.65 -1.24 -2.47
C ASN A 72 -9.35 -0.13 -1.45
N GLY A 73 -8.16 0.46 -1.53
CA GLY A 73 -7.76 1.59 -0.68
C GLY A 73 -7.30 2.77 -1.53
N CYS A 74 -7.82 3.97 -1.25
CA CYS A 74 -7.20 5.24 -1.64
C CYS A 74 -6.58 5.87 -0.39
N MET A 75 -5.31 6.24 -0.47
CA MET A 75 -4.45 6.54 0.67
C MET A 75 -3.64 7.82 0.41
N GLU A 76 -4.08 8.91 1.02
CA GLU A 76 -3.55 10.26 0.78
C GLU A 76 -2.78 10.82 2.00
N SER A 77 -2.46 9.98 2.97
CA SER A 77 -1.85 10.34 4.26
C SER A 77 -0.91 9.26 4.80
N GLU A 78 -0.18 9.56 5.90
CA GLU A 78 0.72 8.59 6.53
C GLU A 78 0.00 7.31 6.97
N ILE A 79 0.36 6.18 6.37
CA ILE A 79 -0.35 4.91 6.63
C ILE A 79 0.59 3.77 6.99
N HIS A 80 0.22 3.12 8.09
CA HIS A 80 0.82 1.89 8.55
C HIS A 80 -0.11 0.71 8.33
N LEU A 81 -0.01 0.10 7.14
CA LEU A 81 -0.80 -1.07 6.76
C LEU A 81 0.06 -2.35 6.82
N LYS A 82 -0.40 -3.39 7.52
CA LYS A 82 0.35 -4.67 7.48
C LYS A 82 0.05 -5.43 6.19
N VAL A 83 -1.20 -5.60 5.82
CA VAL A 83 -1.57 -6.40 4.64
C VAL A 83 -2.72 -5.75 3.89
N LEU A 84 -2.57 -5.62 2.57
CA LEU A 84 -3.65 -5.26 1.65
C LEU A 84 -3.94 -6.43 0.73
N TYR A 85 -5.21 -6.80 0.60
CA TYR A 85 -5.73 -7.71 -0.40
C TYR A 85 -6.70 -6.96 -1.31
N GLY A 86 -6.28 -6.63 -2.53
CA GLY A 86 -7.03 -5.85 -3.51
C GLY A 86 -6.17 -4.78 -4.16
N ASN A 87 -6.76 -3.64 -4.49
CA ASN A 87 -6.04 -2.55 -5.16
C ASN A 87 -5.75 -1.40 -4.20
N GLY A 88 -4.60 -0.74 -4.35
CA GLY A 88 -4.23 0.45 -3.58
C GLY A 88 -3.81 1.60 -4.49
N CYS A 89 -4.37 2.78 -4.29
CA CYS A 89 -3.80 4.05 -4.75
C CYS A 89 -3.16 4.75 -3.54
N MET A 90 -1.92 5.16 -3.69
CA MET A 90 -1.03 5.52 -2.59
C MET A 90 -0.23 6.77 -2.96
N GLU A 91 -0.61 7.91 -2.38
CA GLU A 91 -0.10 9.25 -2.76
C GLU A 91 0.72 9.92 -1.63
N SER A 92 1.06 9.17 -0.58
CA SER A 92 1.68 9.67 0.67
C SER A 92 2.69 8.69 1.28
N GLU A 93 3.38 9.07 2.36
CA GLU A 93 4.35 8.17 3.01
C GLU A 93 3.68 6.90 3.54
N ILE A 94 4.04 5.73 2.99
CA ILE A 94 3.36 4.47 3.33
C ILE A 94 4.32 3.37 3.74
N HIS A 95 3.95 2.74 4.84
CA HIS A 95 4.60 1.57 5.39
C HIS A 95 3.72 0.34 5.26
N LEU A 96 3.81 -0.31 4.10
CA LEU A 96 3.06 -1.53 3.78
C LEU A 96 3.95 -2.77 3.91
N LYS A 97 3.53 -3.79 4.68
CA LYS A 97 4.32 -5.03 4.69
C LYS A 97 4.05 -5.88 3.46
N VAL A 98 2.79 -6.14 3.13
CA VAL A 98 2.43 -7.02 2.02
C VAL A 98 1.24 -6.46 1.25
N LEU A 99 1.37 -6.38 -0.06
CA LEU A 99 0.29 -6.08 -0.99
C LEU A 99 0.02 -7.32 -1.85
N TYR A 100 -1.23 -7.76 -1.88
CA TYR A 100 -1.74 -8.77 -2.81
C TYR A 100 -2.76 -8.11 -3.74
N GLY A 101 -2.35 -7.84 -4.98
CA GLY A 101 -3.17 -7.19 -6.00
C GLY A 101 -2.39 -6.09 -6.71
N ASN A 102 -3.07 -5.00 -7.08
CA ASN A 102 -2.44 -3.92 -7.84
C ASN A 102 -2.18 -2.69 -6.97
N GLY A 103 -1.07 -1.99 -7.21
CA GLY A 103 -0.73 -0.74 -6.52
C GLY A 103 -0.36 0.37 -7.50
N CYS A 104 -0.92 1.57 -7.33
CA CYS A 104 -0.38 2.81 -7.87
C CYS A 104 0.26 3.59 -6.73
N MET A 105 1.50 4.03 -6.91
CA MET A 105 2.40 4.47 -5.85
C MET A 105 3.16 5.71 -6.31
N GLU A 106 2.82 6.88 -5.77
CA GLU A 106 3.28 8.20 -6.24
C GLU A 106 4.17 8.94 -5.21
N SER A 107 4.51 8.30 -4.09
CA SER A 107 5.19 8.91 -2.92
C SER A 107 6.23 7.97 -2.25
N GLU A 108 6.97 8.42 -1.22
CA GLU A 108 7.94 7.54 -0.52
C GLU A 108 7.24 6.30 0.07
N ILE A 109 7.59 5.12 -0.45
CA ILE A 109 6.93 3.88 -0.04
C ILE A 109 7.92 2.82 0.41
N ARG A 110 7.67 2.28 1.60
CA ARG A 110 8.40 1.13 2.12
C ARG A 110 7.51 -0.10 2.09
N LEU A 111 7.58 -0.83 0.98
CA LEU A 111 6.85 -2.06 0.77
C LEU A 111 7.76 -3.28 0.96
N LYS A 112 7.41 -4.25 1.82
CA LYS A 112 8.25 -5.46 1.90
C LYS A 112 8.00 -6.38 0.71
N VAL A 113 6.74 -6.69 0.40
CA VAL A 113 6.41 -7.64 -0.65
C VAL A 113 5.19 -7.19 -1.43
N LEU A 114 5.31 -7.18 -2.76
CA LEU A 114 4.20 -7.03 -3.69
C LEU A 114 3.96 -8.35 -4.42
N TYR A 115 2.73 -8.85 -4.37
CA TYR A 115 2.22 -9.92 -5.22
C TYR A 115 1.16 -9.34 -6.16
N GLY A 116 1.49 -9.15 -7.43
CA GLY A 116 0.61 -8.56 -8.44
C GLY A 116 1.32 -7.45 -9.21
N ASN A 117 0.59 -6.42 -9.62
CA ASN A 117 1.15 -5.37 -10.47
C ASN A 117 1.38 -4.06 -9.70
N GLY A 118 2.41 -3.30 -10.06
CA GLY A 118 2.70 -2.00 -9.45
C GLY A 118 3.07 -0.95 -10.48
N CYS A 119 2.50 0.25 -10.37
CA CYS A 119 3.02 1.47 -10.99
C CYS A 119 3.66 2.32 -9.90
N MET A 120 4.88 2.77 -10.13
CA MET A 120 5.76 3.33 -9.11
C MET A 120 6.48 4.57 -9.68
N GLU A 121 6.14 5.75 -9.19
CA GLU A 121 6.60 7.04 -9.75
C GLU A 121 7.53 7.82 -8.79
N SER A 122 7.87 7.25 -7.64
CA SER A 122 8.57 7.91 -6.52
C SER A 122 9.65 7.04 -5.86
N GLU A 123 10.36 7.53 -4.83
CA GLU A 123 11.34 6.73 -4.10
C GLU A 123 10.70 5.51 -3.43
N ILE A 124 11.10 4.30 -3.85
CA ILE A 124 10.51 3.05 -3.31
C ILE A 124 11.56 2.09 -2.79
N HIS A 125 11.34 1.65 -1.55
CA HIS A 125 12.05 0.55 -0.93
C HIS A 125 11.22 -0.72 -0.98
N LEU A 126 11.42 -1.54 -2.02
CA LEU A 126 10.73 -2.81 -2.20
C LEU A 126 11.66 -4.01 -1.94
N LYS A 127 11.31 -4.91 -1.02
CA LYS A 127 12.17 -6.11 -0.85
C LYS A 127 11.91 -7.16 -1.93
N ALA A 128 10.67 -7.38 -2.32
CA ALA A 128 10.33 -8.38 -3.33
C ALA A 128 9.10 -7.98 -4.15
N LEU A 129 9.20 -8.12 -5.46
CA LEU A 129 8.08 -8.03 -6.40
C LEU A 129 7.84 -9.40 -7.03
N TYR A 130 6.62 -9.89 -6.94
CA TYR A 130 6.11 -11.08 -7.62
C TYR A 130 4.97 -10.65 -8.56
N GLY A 131 5.30 -10.33 -9.81
CA GLY A 131 4.38 -9.85 -10.83
C GLY A 131 5.01 -8.75 -11.69
N ASN A 132 4.20 -7.82 -12.21
CA ASN A 132 4.70 -6.81 -13.14
C ASN A 132 4.86 -5.44 -12.48
N GLY A 133 5.88 -4.68 -12.87
CA GLY A 133 6.13 -3.33 -12.36
C GLY A 133 6.43 -2.32 -13.47
N CYS A 134 5.84 -1.13 -13.40
CA CYS A 134 6.32 0.06 -14.11
C CYS A 134 6.95 1.00 -13.09
N MET A 135 8.17 1.46 -13.38
CA MET A 135 9.05 2.11 -12.41
C MET A 135 9.73 3.32 -13.06
N GLU A 136 9.43 4.53 -12.59
CA GLU A 136 9.89 5.79 -13.22
C GLU A 136 10.93 6.57 -12.40
N SER A 137 11.26 6.09 -11.19
CA SER A 137 12.00 6.80 -10.14
C SER A 137 13.07 5.94 -9.45
N GLU A 138 13.79 6.46 -8.44
CA GLU A 138 14.78 5.67 -7.70
C GLU A 138 14.13 4.52 -6.93
N ILE A 139 14.54 3.29 -7.24
CA ILE A 139 13.99 2.09 -6.58
C ILE A 139 15.09 1.20 -6.03
N HIS A 140 14.91 0.84 -4.77
CA HIS A 140 15.69 -0.18 -4.09
C HIS A 140 14.92 -1.49 -4.05
N LEU A 141 15.06 -2.30 -5.11
CA LEU A 141 14.38 -3.59 -5.26
C LEU A 141 15.31 -4.77 -4.99
N LYS A 142 15.14 -5.53 -3.90
CA LYS A 142 16.05 -6.67 -3.69
C LYS A 142 15.81 -7.84 -4.63
N VAL A 143 14.55 -8.16 -4.93
CA VAL A 143 14.16 -9.36 -5.67
C VAL A 143 13.01 -9.05 -6.64
N LEU A 144 13.17 -9.43 -7.91
CA LEU A 144 12.11 -9.35 -8.92
C LEU A 144 11.81 -10.73 -9.52
N TYR A 145 10.55 -11.14 -9.43
CA TYR A 145 9.96 -12.31 -10.09
C TYR A 145 8.78 -11.86 -10.95
N GLY A 146 9.01 -11.63 -12.25
CA GLY A 146 7.97 -11.22 -13.20
C GLY A 146 8.54 -10.35 -14.31
N ASN A 147 7.90 -9.23 -14.63
CA ASN A 147 8.41 -8.28 -15.64
C ASN A 147 8.51 -6.86 -15.08
N GLY A 148 9.47 -6.09 -15.55
CA GLY A 148 9.65 -4.69 -15.16
C GLY A 148 9.90 -3.79 -16.37
N CYS A 149 9.18 -2.67 -16.44
CA CYS A 149 9.51 -1.53 -17.29
C CYS A 149 10.13 -0.45 -16.41
N MET A 150 11.33 0.01 -16.75
CA MET A 150 12.14 0.86 -15.87
C MET A 150 12.71 2.05 -16.65
N GLU A 151 12.47 3.27 -16.17
CA GLU A 151 12.91 4.52 -16.82
C GLU A 151 14.11 5.20 -16.11
N SER A 152 14.53 4.67 -14.95
CA SER A 152 15.45 5.32 -13.99
C SER A 152 16.46 4.35 -13.34
N GLU A 153 17.33 4.87 -12.45
CA GLU A 153 18.35 4.10 -11.74
C GLU A 153 17.75 3.13 -10.70
N ILE A 154 18.10 1.85 -10.79
CA ILE A 154 17.60 0.81 -9.88
C ILE A 154 18.74 0.05 -9.24
N HIS A 155 18.74 0.06 -7.91
CA HIS A 155 19.60 -0.80 -7.12
C HIS A 155 18.88 -2.11 -6.84
N HIS A 156 19.11 -3.10 -7.70
CA HIS A 156 18.61 -4.46 -7.50
C HIS A 156 19.70 -5.49 -7.24
N LYS A 157 19.34 -6.54 -6.49
CA LYS A 157 20.30 -7.57 -6.05
C LYS A 157 20.09 -8.91 -6.76
N VAL A 158 18.86 -9.27 -7.10
CA VAL A 158 18.52 -10.54 -7.76
C VAL A 158 17.34 -10.30 -8.70
N SER A 159 17.49 -10.67 -9.97
CA SER A 159 16.42 -10.65 -10.97
C SER A 159 16.31 -12.03 -11.61
N MET A 160 15.07 -12.54 -11.73
CA MET A 160 14.74 -13.77 -12.47
C MET A 160 13.64 -13.49 -13.51
N ALA A 161 13.71 -12.29 -14.08
CA ALA A 161 12.64 -11.57 -14.76
C ALA A 161 13.13 -10.93 -16.07
N MET A 162 12.21 -10.64 -16.99
CA MET A 162 12.52 -9.81 -18.16
C MET A 162 12.42 -8.34 -17.75
N VAL A 163 13.50 -7.59 -17.96
CA VAL A 163 13.59 -6.18 -17.58
C VAL A 163 13.88 -5.33 -18.81
N VAL A 164 12.99 -4.37 -19.10
CA VAL A 164 13.14 -3.41 -20.21
C VAL A 164 13.55 -2.07 -19.62
N TRP A 165 14.70 -1.53 -20.08
CA TRP A 165 15.27 -0.28 -19.59
C TRP A 165 15.19 0.84 -20.64
N SER A 166 14.77 2.04 -20.21
CA SER A 166 15.07 3.30 -20.89
C SER A 166 16.45 3.78 -20.41
N GLN A 167 17.43 3.99 -21.29
CA GLN A 167 18.84 4.19 -20.91
C GLN A 167 19.10 5.48 -20.08
N LYS A 168 19.61 5.31 -18.85
CA LYS A 168 20.70 6.11 -18.22
C LYS A 168 21.44 5.22 -17.21
N PHE A 169 22.68 4.83 -17.53
CA PHE A 169 23.51 3.92 -16.72
C PHE A 169 24.41 4.69 -15.73
N THR A 170 24.40 4.31 -14.45
CA THR A 170 25.54 4.46 -13.54
C THR A 170 25.98 3.08 -13.02
N TYR A 171 27.26 2.78 -13.22
CA TYR A 171 27.87 1.46 -12.96
C TYR A 171 28.13 1.25 -11.46
N GLY A 172 27.61 0.17 -10.89
CA GLY A 172 28.00 -0.36 -9.57
C GLY A 172 28.62 -1.75 -9.70
N ASN A 173 29.91 -1.87 -9.41
CA ASN A 173 30.76 -3.06 -9.55
C ASN A 173 30.11 -4.41 -9.17
N GLY A 174 30.04 -5.32 -10.14
CA GLY A 174 29.74 -6.74 -9.94
C GLY A 174 29.46 -7.43 -11.27
N CYS A 175 30.46 -8.10 -11.83
CA CYS A 175 30.45 -8.78 -13.12
C CYS A 175 29.21 -9.66 -13.37
N MET A 176 28.61 -9.54 -14.55
CA MET A 176 28.21 -10.69 -15.36
C MET A 176 28.35 -10.32 -16.84
N GLU A 177 29.34 -10.94 -17.48
CA GLU A 177 29.36 -11.12 -18.92
C GLU A 177 28.18 -12.03 -19.31
N SER A 178 27.44 -11.61 -20.33
CA SER A 178 26.90 -12.56 -21.29
C SER A 178 26.90 -11.90 -22.66
N GLU A 179 27.78 -12.41 -23.50
CA GLU A 179 27.81 -12.24 -24.95
C GLU A 179 26.50 -12.72 -25.60
N GLU A 180 26.39 -12.35 -26.89
CA GLU A 180 25.51 -12.88 -27.94
C GLU A 180 24.07 -12.34 -27.97
N SER A 181 23.45 -12.08 -29.12
CA SER A 181 23.84 -11.89 -30.53
C SER A 181 22.52 -11.64 -31.26
N GLY A 182 22.44 -10.68 -32.17
CA GLY A 182 21.27 -10.45 -33.03
C GLY A 182 20.96 -8.98 -33.26
#